data_AF-A0A7Y7TV31-F1
#
_entry.id   AF-A0A7Y7TV31-F1
#
_cell.length_a   1.000
_cell.length_b   1.000
_cell.length_c   1.000
_cell.angle_alpha   90.00
_cell.angle_beta   90.00
_cell.angle_gamma   90.00
#
_symmetry.space_group_name_H-M   'P 1'
#
loop_
_entity.id
_entity.type
_entity.pdbx_description
1 polymer ?
#
loop_
_entity_poly.entity_id
_entity_poly.type
_entity_poly.pdbx_seq_one_letter_code
_entity_poly.pdbx_strand_id
1 'polypeptide(L)'
;MNYRIVLIQILLLATFISCNKDKQERKVTCTTLPDNAYLDKFPIGTLCTTDICKEYQAIWKELFLEKNNLSESYFNEHIIICHSDTSTWNDGISFNICYKVKIDWAISWNCDQFIIKIKNGNNYYPSISLPRDEYLSKENIRTAIDNHAFSSNMTAISNDEVLKFSTSKIALDKIIREANVNTLCTRWVFINDLGHICIEANAEYVNEPNLCIVATIDLINGKTNFYDTMCRIY
;
A
#
# COMPACT_ATOMS: atom_id res chain seq x y z
N MET A 1 55.82 -28.40 32.61
CA MET A 1 54.54 -27.90 32.09
C MET A 1 54.54 -28.15 30.58
N ASN A 2 53.68 -29.04 30.09
CA ASN A 2 53.78 -29.58 28.73
C ASN A 2 53.34 -28.54 27.68
N TYR A 3 54.31 -27.91 27.01
CA TYR A 3 54.10 -26.94 25.91
C TYR A 3 53.14 -27.46 24.82
N ARG A 4 53.07 -28.79 24.63
CA ARG A 4 52.14 -29.43 23.69
C ARG A 4 50.66 -29.27 24.07
N ILE A 5 50.33 -29.24 25.35
CA ILE A 5 48.94 -29.09 25.82
C ILE A 5 48.48 -27.63 25.66
N VAL A 6 49.38 -26.67 25.88
CA VAL A 6 49.11 -25.24 25.71
C VAL A 6 48.88 -24.88 24.23
N LEU A 7 49.66 -25.45 23.32
CA LEU A 7 49.50 -25.24 21.87
C LEU A 7 48.18 -25.78 21.32
N ILE A 8 47.70 -26.92 21.82
CA ILE A 8 46.41 -27.50 21.41
C ILE A 8 45.24 -26.63 21.90
N GLN A 9 45.32 -26.06 23.10
CA GLN A 9 44.29 -25.16 23.61
C GLN A 9 44.23 -23.83 22.83
N ILE A 10 45.37 -23.29 22.39
CA ILE A 10 45.40 -22.08 21.55
C ILE A 10 44.82 -22.33 20.15
N LEU A 11 45.07 -23.51 19.56
CA LEU A 11 44.48 -23.88 18.26
C LEU A 11 42.95 -24.05 18.32
N LEU A 12 42.43 -24.63 19.41
CA LEU A 12 40.98 -24.78 19.62
C LEU A 12 40.28 -23.44 19.90
N LEU A 13 40.94 -22.47 20.51
CA LEU A 13 40.40 -21.11 20.69
C LEU A 13 40.35 -20.32 19.37
N ALA A 14 41.30 -20.53 18.45
CA ALA A 14 41.31 -19.86 17.16
C ALA A 14 40.17 -20.29 16.22
N THR A 15 39.66 -21.52 16.35
CA THR A 15 38.55 -22.01 15.51
C THR A 15 37.19 -21.40 15.86
N PHE A 16 37.02 -20.83 17.06
CA PHE A 16 35.78 -20.13 17.43
C PHE A 16 35.73 -18.67 16.95
N ILE A 17 36.87 -18.06 16.62
CA ILE A 17 36.94 -16.66 16.15
C ILE A 17 36.69 -16.57 14.63
N SER A 18 36.93 -17.65 13.89
CA SER A 18 36.77 -17.70 12.43
C SER A 18 35.32 -17.75 11.94
N CYS A 19 34.33 -17.82 12.83
CA CYS A 19 32.93 -17.93 12.44
C CYS A 19 32.07 -16.75 12.90
N ASN A 20 32.67 -15.61 13.19
CA ASN A 20 31.97 -14.35 12.95
C ASN A 20 31.97 -14.13 11.43
N LYS A 21 30.99 -14.72 10.73
CA LYS A 21 30.46 -14.04 9.55
C LYS A 21 29.94 -12.72 10.09
N ASP A 22 30.80 -11.70 10.14
CA ASP A 22 30.36 -10.32 10.16
C ASP A 22 29.27 -10.26 9.09
N LYS A 23 28.05 -9.96 9.51
CA LYS A 23 26.91 -9.76 8.61
C LYS A 23 27.25 -8.52 7.80
N GLN A 24 28.11 -8.68 6.79
CA GLN A 24 28.59 -7.60 5.96
C GLN A 24 27.35 -6.93 5.39
N GLU A 25 27.19 -5.65 5.71
CA GLU A 25 26.15 -4.81 5.16
C GLU A 25 26.17 -4.94 3.64
N ARG A 26 25.05 -5.35 3.06
CA ARG A 26 24.96 -5.51 1.59
C ARG A 26 24.91 -4.13 0.96
N LYS A 27 25.71 -3.94 -0.09
CA LYS A 27 25.76 -2.66 -0.81
C LYS A 27 24.70 -2.65 -1.90
N VAL A 28 23.84 -1.64 -1.82
CA VAL A 28 22.78 -1.35 -2.77
C VAL A 28 22.83 0.11 -3.21
N THR A 29 22.18 0.40 -4.32
CA THR A 29 22.03 1.73 -4.90
C THR A 29 20.58 1.97 -5.29
N CYS A 30 20.15 3.22 -5.15
CA CYS A 30 18.83 3.66 -5.59
C CYS A 30 18.86 5.16 -5.89
N THR A 31 17.92 5.64 -6.69
CA THR A 31 17.77 7.06 -6.99
C THR A 31 16.91 7.71 -5.91
N THR A 32 17.53 8.51 -5.04
CA THR A 32 16.81 9.28 -4.03
C THR A 32 15.98 10.36 -4.73
N LEU A 33 14.67 10.28 -4.56
CA LEU A 33 13.74 11.33 -4.98
C LEU A 33 13.37 12.21 -3.78
N PRO A 34 12.91 13.46 -4.00
CA PRO A 34 12.33 14.27 -2.95
C PRO A 34 11.22 13.52 -2.19
N ASP A 35 11.00 13.89 -0.92
CA ASP A 35 9.87 13.38 -0.15
C ASP A 35 8.57 13.57 -0.95
N ASN A 36 7.75 12.53 -0.99
CA ASN A 36 6.47 12.51 -1.73
C ASN A 36 6.56 12.65 -3.26
N ALA A 37 7.74 12.59 -3.89
CA ALA A 37 7.87 12.60 -5.35
C ALA A 37 7.15 11.40 -6.03
N TYR A 38 6.89 10.32 -5.30
CA TYR A 38 6.05 9.23 -5.81
C TYR A 38 4.62 9.68 -6.11
N LEU A 39 4.14 10.77 -5.49
CA LEU A 39 2.80 11.30 -5.73
C LEU A 39 2.66 11.95 -7.11
N ASP A 40 3.76 12.39 -7.73
CA ASP A 40 3.75 13.05 -9.04
C ASP A 40 3.29 12.11 -10.16
N LYS A 41 3.28 10.79 -9.89
CA LYS A 41 2.79 9.76 -10.80
C LYS A 41 1.27 9.62 -10.82
N PHE A 42 0.57 10.20 -9.84
CA PHE A 42 -0.88 10.06 -9.74
C PHE A 42 -1.58 11.31 -10.32
N PRO A 43 -2.48 11.13 -11.31
CA PRO A 43 -3.15 12.24 -11.94
C PRO A 43 -4.09 12.93 -10.96
N ILE A 44 -3.93 14.24 -10.76
CA ILE A 44 -4.98 15.06 -10.17
C ILE A 44 -6.01 15.31 -11.27
N GLY A 45 -7.07 14.52 -11.25
CA GLY A 45 -8.17 14.64 -12.18
C GLY A 45 -9.14 15.75 -11.80
N THR A 46 -10.30 15.74 -12.45
CA THR A 46 -11.43 16.60 -12.09
C THR A 46 -12.50 15.79 -11.39
N LEU A 47 -13.21 16.43 -10.46
CA LEU A 47 -14.39 15.81 -9.86
C LEU A 47 -15.53 15.87 -10.87
N CYS A 48 -16.18 14.74 -11.13
CA CYS A 48 -17.38 14.71 -11.93
C CYS A 48 -18.52 15.42 -11.19
N THR A 49 -19.19 16.36 -11.87
CA THR A 49 -20.18 17.27 -11.28
C THR A 49 -21.61 17.01 -11.73
N THR A 50 -21.85 15.97 -12.52
CA THR A 50 -23.21 15.54 -12.90
C THR A 50 -23.99 15.07 -11.68
N ASP A 51 -25.32 15.12 -11.75
CA ASP A 51 -26.16 14.72 -10.61
C ASP A 51 -25.94 13.26 -10.23
N ILE A 52 -25.75 12.39 -11.24
CA ILE A 52 -25.43 10.96 -11.01
C ILE A 52 -24.09 10.78 -10.29
N CYS A 53 -23.07 11.57 -10.66
CA CYS A 53 -21.77 11.51 -9.97
C CYS A 53 -21.87 12.01 -8.53
N LYS A 54 -22.63 13.08 -8.27
CA LYS A 54 -22.85 13.59 -6.91
C LYS A 54 -23.57 12.56 -6.03
N GLU A 55 -24.60 11.91 -6.58
CA GLU A 55 -25.33 10.85 -5.91
C GLU A 55 -24.40 9.69 -5.51
N TYR A 56 -23.64 9.15 -6.46
CA TYR A 56 -22.76 8.02 -6.17
C TYR A 56 -21.51 8.38 -5.36
N GLN A 57 -21.05 9.62 -5.43
CA GLN A 57 -20.03 10.13 -4.52
C GLN A 57 -20.57 10.19 -3.08
N ALA A 58 -21.83 10.58 -2.87
CA ALA A 58 -22.45 10.58 -1.55
C ALA A 58 -22.63 9.15 -1.01
N ILE A 59 -23.12 8.23 -1.84
CA ILE A 59 -23.23 6.81 -1.52
C ILE A 59 -21.86 6.21 -1.17
N TRP A 60 -20.82 6.51 -1.97
CA TRP A 60 -19.47 6.08 -1.68
C TRP A 60 -19.01 6.58 -0.31
N LYS A 61 -19.20 7.87 0.00
CA LYS A 61 -18.80 8.43 1.30
C LYS A 61 -19.48 7.72 2.45
N GLU A 62 -20.79 7.52 2.38
CA GLU A 62 -21.55 6.79 3.41
C GLU A 62 -21.00 5.37 3.60
N LEU A 63 -20.88 4.60 2.52
CA LEU A 63 -20.36 3.23 2.57
C LEU A 63 -18.91 3.17 3.06
N PHE A 64 -18.09 4.15 2.69
CA PHE A 64 -16.70 4.25 3.08
C PHE A 64 -16.54 4.52 4.58
N LEU A 65 -17.36 5.42 5.14
CA LEU A 65 -17.41 5.66 6.58
C LEU A 65 -17.91 4.42 7.34
N GLU A 66 -18.98 3.79 6.85
CA GLU A 66 -19.57 2.58 7.46
C GLU A 66 -18.58 1.40 7.45
N LYS A 67 -17.98 1.09 6.30
CA LYS A 67 -17.05 -0.04 6.13
C LYS A 67 -15.81 0.08 7.02
N ASN A 68 -15.30 1.30 7.15
CA ASN A 68 -14.07 1.57 7.89
C ASN A 68 -14.32 2.02 9.35
N ASN A 69 -15.59 2.09 9.78
CA ASN A 69 -15.98 2.60 11.09
C ASN A 69 -15.35 3.97 11.40
N LEU A 70 -15.37 4.87 10.40
CA LEU A 70 -14.76 6.20 10.49
C LEU A 70 -15.81 7.25 10.83
N SER A 71 -15.36 8.32 11.51
CA SER A 71 -16.19 9.49 11.75
C SER A 71 -16.18 10.45 10.55
N GLU A 72 -17.20 11.29 10.47
CA GLU A 72 -17.24 12.40 9.51
C GLU A 72 -16.05 13.36 9.69
N SER A 73 -15.59 13.56 10.93
CA SER A 73 -14.42 14.39 11.23
C SER A 73 -13.15 13.80 10.64
N TYR A 74 -12.94 12.50 10.83
CA TYR A 74 -11.78 11.78 10.27
C TYR A 74 -11.75 11.93 8.75
N PHE A 75 -12.90 11.74 8.09
CA PHE A 75 -12.99 11.88 6.64
C PHE A 75 -12.59 13.27 6.17
N ASN A 76 -13.14 14.32 6.80
CA ASN A 76 -12.87 15.70 6.39
C ASN A 76 -11.42 16.13 6.64
N GLU A 77 -10.74 15.53 7.62
CA GLU A 77 -9.35 15.84 7.95
C GLU A 77 -8.34 15.05 7.11
N HIS A 78 -8.61 13.76 6.87
CA HIS A 78 -7.62 12.82 6.32
C HIS A 78 -7.89 12.43 4.87
N ILE A 79 -9.11 12.61 4.34
CA ILE A 79 -9.48 12.15 3.00
C ILE A 79 -9.64 13.32 2.05
N ILE A 80 -8.84 13.32 0.98
CA ILE A 80 -8.87 14.35 -0.07
C ILE A 80 -9.28 13.70 -1.38
N ILE A 81 -10.51 13.94 -1.84
CA ILE A 81 -11.00 13.44 -3.13
C ILE A 81 -10.25 14.17 -4.25
N CYS A 82 -9.65 13.41 -5.15
CA CYS A 82 -8.78 13.93 -6.21
C CYS A 82 -9.39 13.78 -7.61
N HIS A 83 -10.19 12.73 -7.83
CA HIS A 83 -10.81 12.45 -9.12
C HIS A 83 -12.09 11.64 -8.93
N SER A 84 -13.10 11.86 -9.75
CA SER A 84 -14.26 10.97 -9.83
C SER A 84 -14.84 10.98 -11.24
N ASP A 85 -15.32 9.82 -11.69
CA ASP A 85 -15.99 9.70 -12.98
C ASP A 85 -17.01 8.54 -13.00
N THR A 86 -17.70 8.44 -14.14
CA THR A 86 -18.42 7.22 -14.50
C THR A 86 -17.83 6.68 -15.80
N SER A 87 -17.73 5.36 -15.89
CA SER A 87 -17.22 4.67 -17.07
C SER A 87 -18.24 3.63 -17.52
N THR A 88 -18.41 3.49 -18.83
CA THR A 88 -19.28 2.48 -19.44
C THR A 88 -18.45 1.39 -20.06
N TRP A 89 -18.78 0.14 -19.76
CA TRP A 89 -18.17 -1.04 -20.36
C TRP A 89 -19.20 -2.13 -20.65
N ASN A 90 -18.75 -3.34 -21.01
CA ASN A 90 -19.62 -4.48 -21.33
C ASN A 90 -20.58 -4.84 -20.19
N ASP A 91 -20.14 -4.68 -18.94
CA ASP A 91 -20.94 -5.07 -17.79
C ASP A 91 -22.03 -4.05 -17.42
N GLY A 92 -21.87 -2.80 -17.87
CA GLY A 92 -22.74 -1.68 -17.52
C GLY A 92 -21.95 -0.41 -17.25
N ILE A 93 -22.38 0.36 -16.25
CA ILE A 93 -21.77 1.63 -15.86
C ILE A 93 -21.18 1.47 -14.45
N SER A 94 -19.92 1.85 -14.28
CA SER A 94 -19.23 1.91 -12.99
C SER A 94 -18.98 3.35 -12.56
N PHE A 95 -18.99 3.60 -11.26
CA PHE A 95 -18.49 4.83 -10.66
C PHE A 95 -17.07 4.58 -10.15
N ASN A 96 -16.16 5.51 -10.46
CA ASN A 96 -14.77 5.48 -10.03
C ASN A 96 -14.48 6.71 -9.18
N ILE A 97 -13.69 6.54 -8.13
CA ILE A 97 -13.24 7.64 -7.31
C ILE A 97 -11.82 7.40 -6.83
N CYS A 98 -10.96 8.40 -6.97
CA CYS A 98 -9.61 8.39 -6.44
C CYS A 98 -9.44 9.50 -5.40
N TYR A 99 -8.70 9.19 -4.35
CA TYR A 99 -8.51 10.06 -3.19
C TYR A 99 -7.16 9.81 -2.54
N LYS A 100 -6.71 10.80 -1.77
CA LYS A 100 -5.55 10.71 -0.90
C LYS A 100 -6.01 10.45 0.52
N VAL A 101 -5.29 9.57 1.21
CA VAL A 101 -5.39 9.34 2.65
C VAL A 101 -4.14 9.92 3.27
N LYS A 102 -4.31 10.99 4.06
CA LYS A 102 -3.21 11.72 4.69
C LYS A 102 -3.26 11.54 6.20
N ILE A 103 -2.23 10.90 6.75
CA ILE A 103 -2.02 10.76 8.19
C ILE A 103 -0.64 11.33 8.51
N ASP A 104 -0.58 12.37 9.34
CA ASP A 104 0.63 13.17 9.58
C ASP A 104 1.34 13.58 8.26
N TRP A 105 2.56 13.08 8.05
CA TRP A 105 3.39 13.32 6.87
C TRP A 105 3.18 12.31 5.74
N ALA A 106 2.51 11.18 6.01
CA ALA A 106 2.34 10.09 5.04
C ALA A 106 1.07 10.28 4.21
N ILE A 107 1.17 10.06 2.89
CA ILE A 107 0.08 10.25 1.94
C ILE A 107 -0.04 9.02 1.05
N SER A 108 -1.11 8.25 1.19
CA SER A 108 -1.42 7.15 0.26
C SER A 108 -2.40 7.63 -0.81
N TRP A 109 -2.17 7.26 -2.07
CA TRP A 109 -3.14 7.43 -3.15
C TRP A 109 -3.94 6.14 -3.32
N ASN A 110 -5.26 6.22 -3.33
CA ASN A 110 -6.16 5.07 -3.47
C ASN A 110 -7.25 5.38 -4.49
N CYS A 111 -7.80 4.33 -5.11
CA CYS A 111 -8.97 4.44 -5.96
C CYS A 111 -9.94 3.30 -5.64
N ASP A 112 -11.21 3.65 -5.50
CA ASP A 112 -12.32 2.72 -5.36
C ASP A 112 -13.14 2.73 -6.65
N GLN A 113 -13.79 1.60 -6.92
CA GLN A 113 -14.69 1.45 -8.06
C GLN A 113 -15.86 0.57 -7.64
N PHE A 114 -17.07 0.87 -8.10
CA PHE A 114 -18.20 -0.05 -8.00
C PHE A 114 -19.18 0.12 -9.14
N ILE A 115 -19.87 -0.97 -9.48
CA ILE A 115 -20.92 -0.95 -10.49
C ILE A 115 -22.11 -0.12 -9.99
N ILE A 116 -22.63 0.77 -10.85
CA ILE A 116 -23.79 1.61 -10.55
C ILE A 116 -24.99 1.32 -11.45
N LYS A 117 -24.79 0.61 -12.56
CA LYS A 117 -25.87 0.12 -13.42
C LYS A 117 -25.39 -1.12 -14.14
N ILE A 118 -26.12 -2.22 -14.08
CA ILE A 118 -25.76 -3.45 -14.78
C ILE A 118 -26.54 -3.55 -16.09
N LYS A 119 -25.87 -3.86 -17.20
CA LYS A 119 -26.51 -3.98 -18.51
C LYS A 119 -27.43 -5.22 -18.58
N ASN A 120 -28.55 -5.10 -19.31
CA ASN A 120 -29.40 -6.25 -19.63
C ASN A 120 -28.62 -7.41 -20.27
N GLY A 121 -29.04 -8.63 -19.96
CA GLY A 121 -28.41 -9.85 -20.46
C GLY A 121 -27.05 -10.16 -19.83
N ASN A 122 -26.52 -9.30 -18.95
CA ASN A 122 -25.37 -9.64 -18.14
C ASN A 122 -25.78 -10.57 -16.99
N ASN A 123 -25.46 -11.86 -17.18
CA ASN A 123 -25.75 -12.93 -16.23
C ASN A 123 -24.55 -13.29 -15.34
N TYR A 124 -23.49 -12.46 -15.32
CA TYR A 124 -22.43 -12.63 -14.33
C TYR A 124 -22.99 -12.43 -12.92
N TYR A 125 -22.44 -13.18 -11.97
CA TYR A 125 -22.87 -13.21 -10.57
C TYR A 125 -24.37 -13.52 -10.39
N PRO A 126 -24.88 -14.65 -10.93
CA PRO A 126 -26.31 -14.97 -10.91
C PRO A 126 -26.84 -15.29 -9.51
N SER A 127 -25.96 -15.61 -8.56
CA SER A 127 -26.30 -15.81 -7.14
C SER A 127 -26.57 -14.50 -6.39
N ILE A 128 -26.24 -13.34 -6.99
CA ILE A 128 -26.44 -12.03 -6.39
C ILE A 128 -27.60 -11.34 -7.08
N SER A 129 -28.69 -11.14 -6.34
CA SER A 129 -29.92 -10.53 -6.85
C SER A 129 -29.78 -9.00 -6.97
N LEU A 130 -28.98 -8.54 -7.94
CA LEU A 130 -28.88 -7.12 -8.30
C LEU A 130 -29.80 -6.79 -9.48
N PRO A 131 -30.54 -5.66 -9.46
CA PRO A 131 -31.37 -5.27 -10.59
C PRO A 131 -30.53 -4.97 -11.84
N ARG A 132 -31.11 -5.24 -13.00
CA ARG A 132 -30.50 -4.99 -14.32
C ARG A 132 -31.22 -3.81 -14.98
N ASP A 133 -30.50 -3.08 -15.83
CA ASP A 133 -30.94 -1.86 -16.53
C ASP A 133 -31.40 -0.68 -15.64
N GLU A 134 -31.15 -0.76 -14.34
CA GLU A 134 -31.48 0.27 -13.36
C GLU A 134 -30.23 0.74 -12.62
N TYR A 135 -30.29 1.99 -12.15
CA TYR A 135 -29.27 2.55 -11.28
C TYR A 135 -29.36 1.90 -9.89
N LEU A 136 -28.24 1.43 -9.37
CA LEU A 136 -28.18 0.67 -8.13
C LEU A 136 -28.31 1.58 -6.92
N SER A 137 -29.02 1.11 -5.89
CA SER A 137 -29.09 1.74 -4.57
C SER A 137 -27.82 1.49 -3.75
N LYS A 138 -27.68 2.20 -2.62
CA LYS A 138 -26.60 1.98 -1.65
C LYS A 138 -26.47 0.50 -1.23
N GLU A 139 -27.57 -0.17 -0.94
CA GLU A 139 -27.59 -1.57 -0.51
C GLU A 139 -27.15 -2.54 -1.63
N ASN A 140 -27.55 -2.26 -2.86
CA ASN A 140 -27.11 -3.02 -4.03
C ASN A 140 -25.60 -2.87 -4.25
N ILE A 141 -25.08 -1.65 -4.09
CA ILE A 141 -23.65 -1.35 -4.21
C ILE A 141 -22.86 -2.02 -3.09
N ARG A 142 -23.34 -1.95 -1.83
CA ARG A 142 -22.72 -2.66 -0.70
C ARG A 142 -22.61 -4.15 -1.00
N THR A 143 -23.71 -4.75 -1.46
CA THR A 143 -23.73 -6.16 -1.85
C THR A 143 -22.71 -6.46 -2.96
N ALA A 144 -22.58 -5.59 -3.97
CA ALA A 144 -21.60 -5.77 -5.04
C ALA A 144 -20.15 -5.70 -4.52
N ILE A 145 -19.85 -4.74 -3.64
CA ILE A 145 -18.52 -4.58 -3.01
C ILE A 145 -18.17 -5.79 -2.14
N ASP A 146 -19.08 -6.22 -1.27
CA ASP A 146 -18.83 -7.33 -0.33
C ASP A 146 -18.60 -8.67 -1.04
N ASN A 147 -19.14 -8.83 -2.24
CA ASN A 147 -18.95 -10.01 -3.06
C ASN A 147 -17.88 -9.84 -4.16
N HIS A 148 -17.17 -8.70 -4.19
CA HIS A 148 -16.25 -8.33 -5.26
C HIS A 148 -16.84 -8.51 -6.67
N ALA A 149 -18.14 -8.24 -6.81
CA ALA A 149 -18.88 -8.44 -8.04
C ALA A 149 -18.63 -7.29 -9.00
N PHE A 150 -18.47 -7.59 -10.30
CA PHE A 150 -18.29 -6.57 -11.34
C PHE A 150 -17.09 -5.63 -11.07
N SER A 151 -16.00 -6.18 -10.52
CA SER A 151 -14.82 -5.43 -10.10
C SER A 151 -15.10 -4.36 -9.04
N SER A 152 -16.20 -4.50 -8.30
CA SER A 152 -16.53 -3.58 -7.22
C SER A 152 -15.60 -3.82 -6.03
N ASN A 153 -14.93 -2.77 -5.59
CA ASN A 153 -14.03 -2.79 -4.46
C ASN A 153 -14.02 -1.44 -3.74
N MET A 154 -13.77 -1.48 -2.44
CA MET A 154 -13.60 -0.31 -1.60
C MET A 154 -12.45 -0.56 -0.64
N THR A 155 -11.52 0.37 -0.58
CA THR A 155 -10.32 0.28 0.24
C THR A 155 -10.70 0.24 1.72
N ALA A 156 -10.13 -0.74 2.44
CA ALA A 156 -10.20 -0.79 3.89
C ALA A 156 -9.10 0.09 4.49
N ILE A 157 -9.43 0.88 5.51
CA ILE A 157 -8.52 1.80 6.21
C ILE A 157 -8.77 1.66 7.71
N SER A 158 -7.70 1.63 8.50
CA SER A 158 -7.81 1.69 9.95
C SER A 158 -8.09 3.11 10.43
N ASN A 159 -8.64 3.24 11.63
CA ASN A 159 -8.94 4.53 12.26
C ASN A 159 -7.73 5.11 13.02
N ASP A 160 -6.52 4.68 12.69
CA ASP A 160 -5.32 5.22 13.32
C ASP A 160 -5.02 6.62 12.77
N GLU A 161 -4.87 7.58 13.66
CA GLU A 161 -4.61 8.99 13.32
C GLU A 161 -3.16 9.40 13.56
N VAL A 162 -2.36 8.54 14.20
CA VAL A 162 -0.99 8.85 14.62
C VAL A 162 -0.02 7.80 14.11
N LEU A 163 1.03 8.25 13.43
CA LEU A 163 2.09 7.37 12.98
C LEU A 163 3.08 7.06 14.11
N LYS A 164 3.61 5.83 14.11
CA LYS A 164 4.70 5.41 15.01
C LYS A 164 6.00 6.18 14.77
N PHE A 165 6.18 6.72 13.57
CA PHE A 165 7.39 7.43 13.17
C PHE A 165 7.06 8.89 12.88
N SER A 166 7.81 9.80 13.51
CA SER A 166 7.58 11.25 13.35
C SER A 166 7.99 11.79 11.97
N THR A 167 8.78 11.05 11.19
CA THR A 167 9.16 11.41 9.81
C THR A 167 9.36 10.17 8.93
N SER A 168 9.25 10.36 7.61
CA SER A 168 9.59 9.35 6.59
C SER A 168 10.99 8.79 6.78
N LYS A 169 11.96 9.69 7.05
CA LYS A 169 13.36 9.34 7.28
C LYS A 169 13.55 8.36 8.43
N ILE A 170 12.87 8.56 9.56
CA ILE A 170 13.01 7.66 10.72
C ILE A 170 12.46 6.26 10.40
N ALA A 171 11.34 6.18 9.67
CA ALA A 171 10.78 4.90 9.21
C ALA A 171 11.75 4.20 8.24
N LEU A 172 12.33 4.95 7.31
CA LEU A 172 13.30 4.46 6.33
C LEU A 172 14.60 3.97 6.98
N ASP A 173 15.16 4.75 7.92
CA ASP A 173 16.36 4.40 8.69
C ASP A 173 16.16 3.12 9.53
N LYS A 174 14.92 2.81 9.93
CA LYS A 174 14.60 1.54 10.59
C LYS A 174 14.65 0.37 9.62
N ILE A 175 13.99 0.44 8.46
CA ILE A 175 14.03 -0.66 7.48
C ILE A 175 15.41 -0.90 6.89
N ILE A 176 16.20 0.16 6.65
CA ILE A 176 17.58 0.05 6.18
C ILE A 176 18.41 -0.80 7.17
N ARG A 177 18.29 -0.50 8.47
CA ARG A 177 18.98 -1.23 9.54
C ARG A 177 18.57 -2.69 9.63
N GLU A 178 17.26 -2.96 9.55
CA GLU A 178 16.72 -4.33 9.69
C GLU A 178 16.98 -5.18 8.46
N ALA A 179 16.97 -4.59 7.28
CA ALA A 179 17.36 -5.23 6.01
C ALA A 179 18.88 -5.43 5.87
N ASN A 180 19.69 -4.81 6.75
CA ASN A 180 21.16 -4.86 6.72
C ASN A 180 21.76 -4.39 5.37
N VAL A 181 21.25 -3.26 4.87
CA VAL A 181 21.73 -2.58 3.65
C VAL A 181 22.15 -1.15 3.95
N ASN A 182 22.93 -0.53 3.08
CA ASN A 182 23.43 0.84 3.28
C ASN A 182 22.40 1.93 2.92
N THR A 183 21.41 1.63 2.08
CA THR A 183 20.41 2.62 1.64
C THR A 183 19.16 1.93 1.09
N LEU A 184 18.04 2.62 1.12
CA LEU A 184 16.79 2.27 0.45
C LEU A 184 16.14 3.57 0.01
N CYS A 185 15.44 3.57 -1.13
CA CYS A 185 14.70 4.73 -1.60
C CYS A 185 13.21 4.46 -1.54
N THR A 186 12.44 5.39 -0.98
CA THR A 186 10.98 5.31 -0.94
C THR A 186 10.43 5.19 -2.36
N ARG A 187 9.66 4.14 -2.60
CA ARG A 187 9.00 3.88 -3.88
C ARG A 187 7.59 4.43 -3.88
N TRP A 188 6.81 4.13 -2.85
CA TRP A 188 5.48 4.70 -2.63
C TRP A 188 5.02 4.53 -1.18
N VAL A 189 3.91 5.19 -0.85
CA VAL A 189 3.12 4.94 0.36
C VAL A 189 1.80 4.32 -0.07
N PHE A 190 1.37 3.27 0.63
CA PHE A 190 0.18 2.48 0.30
C PHE A 190 -0.57 2.05 1.56
N ILE A 191 -1.79 1.54 1.40
CA ILE A 191 -2.57 0.94 2.49
C ILE A 191 -2.55 -0.59 2.32
N ASN A 192 -2.22 -1.32 3.39
CA ASN A 192 -2.18 -2.79 3.38
C ASN A 192 -3.56 -3.40 3.69
N ASP A 193 -3.64 -4.74 3.68
CA ASP A 193 -4.88 -5.48 3.93
C ASP A 193 -5.48 -5.28 5.34
N LEU A 194 -4.69 -4.77 6.30
CA LEU A 194 -5.16 -4.40 7.64
C LEU A 194 -5.69 -2.96 7.70
N GLY A 195 -5.66 -2.23 6.58
CA GLY A 195 -6.00 -0.82 6.52
C GLY A 195 -4.90 0.11 7.03
N HIS A 196 -3.69 -0.40 7.32
CA HIS A 196 -2.60 0.41 7.82
C HIS A 196 -1.81 1.07 6.68
N ILE A 197 -1.44 2.33 6.87
CA ILE A 197 -0.55 3.04 5.96
C ILE A 197 0.90 2.54 6.10
N CYS A 198 1.53 2.26 4.96
CA CYS A 198 2.83 1.60 4.86
C CYS A 198 3.74 2.34 3.86
N ILE A 199 5.05 2.31 4.10
CA ILE A 199 6.06 2.64 3.07
C ILE A 199 6.48 1.35 2.37
N GLU A 200 6.63 1.41 1.04
CA GLU A 200 7.49 0.50 0.28
C GLU A 200 8.73 1.25 -0.17
N ALA A 201 9.90 0.65 0.00
CA ALA A 201 11.18 1.15 -0.46
C ALA A 201 11.94 0.04 -1.20
N ASN A 202 12.81 0.43 -2.11
CA ASN A 202 13.63 -0.52 -2.85
C ASN A 202 15.03 0.01 -3.16
N ALA A 203 15.93 -0.91 -3.52
CA ALA A 203 17.25 -0.62 -4.05
C ALA A 203 17.79 -1.81 -4.87
N GLU A 204 18.74 -1.55 -5.76
CA GLU A 204 19.44 -2.56 -6.57
C GLU A 204 20.77 -2.94 -5.93
N TYR A 205 21.13 -4.23 -5.93
CA TYR A 205 22.41 -4.70 -5.40
C TYR A 205 23.57 -4.38 -6.36
N VAL A 206 24.64 -3.79 -5.83
CA VAL A 206 25.78 -3.31 -6.63
C VAL A 206 26.52 -4.43 -7.37
N ASN A 207 26.57 -5.62 -6.78
CA ASN A 207 27.35 -6.75 -7.31
C ASN A 207 26.48 -7.95 -7.73
N GLU A 208 25.15 -7.78 -7.78
CA GLU A 208 24.21 -8.84 -8.12
C GLU A 208 23.27 -8.31 -9.21
N PRO A 209 23.65 -8.46 -10.50
CA PRO A 209 22.93 -7.87 -11.61
C PRO A 209 21.46 -8.28 -11.63
N ASN A 210 20.57 -7.31 -11.86
CA ASN A 210 19.12 -7.51 -11.90
C ASN A 210 18.53 -8.06 -10.58
N LEU A 211 19.25 -7.97 -9.46
CA LEU A 211 18.71 -8.30 -8.15
C LEU A 211 18.46 -7.02 -7.35
N CYS A 212 17.25 -6.91 -6.83
CA CYS A 212 16.78 -5.80 -6.04
C CYS A 212 16.28 -6.29 -4.69
N ILE A 213 16.42 -5.45 -3.67
CA ILE A 213 15.71 -5.62 -2.40
C ILE A 213 14.46 -4.76 -2.42
N VAL A 214 13.35 -5.32 -1.96
CA VAL A 214 12.13 -4.59 -1.63
C VAL A 214 11.90 -4.71 -0.14
N ALA A 215 11.64 -3.58 0.51
CA ALA A 215 11.36 -3.51 1.93
C ALA A 215 10.09 -2.71 2.17
N THR A 216 9.27 -3.17 3.11
CA THR A 216 8.07 -2.47 3.56
C THR A 216 8.12 -2.22 5.07
N ILE A 217 7.48 -1.13 5.49
CA ILE A 217 7.24 -0.85 6.91
C ILE A 217 5.83 -0.33 7.13
N ASP A 218 5.16 -0.96 8.08
CA ASP A 218 3.88 -0.53 8.62
C ASP A 218 4.09 0.67 9.54
N LEU A 219 3.50 1.81 9.19
CA LEU A 219 3.73 3.06 9.92
C LEU A 219 2.92 3.15 11.22
N ILE A 220 2.00 2.21 11.48
CA ILE A 220 1.19 2.13 12.70
C ILE A 220 1.90 1.26 13.74
N ASN A 221 2.28 0.04 13.37
CA ASN A 221 2.86 -0.91 14.33
C ASN A 221 4.39 -1.08 14.19
N GLY A 222 5.00 -0.59 13.11
CA GLY A 222 6.44 -0.66 12.87
C GLY A 222 6.95 -2.04 12.47
N LYS A 223 6.07 -2.97 12.10
CA LYS A 223 6.47 -4.25 11.49
C LYS A 223 7.09 -4.00 10.13
N THR A 224 8.13 -4.76 9.85
CA THR A 224 8.89 -4.66 8.61
C THR A 224 8.84 -5.99 7.88
N ASN A 225 8.94 -5.94 6.56
CA ASN A 225 9.13 -7.10 5.71
C ASN A 225 10.10 -6.73 4.60
N PHE A 226 10.98 -7.65 4.21
CA PHE A 226 11.89 -7.41 3.10
C PHE A 226 12.25 -8.72 2.43
N TYR A 227 12.44 -8.66 1.11
CA TYR A 227 12.77 -9.81 0.29
C TYR A 227 13.56 -9.37 -0.94
N ASP A 228 14.37 -10.30 -1.45
CA ASP A 228 15.09 -10.12 -2.70
C ASP A 228 14.19 -10.53 -3.87
N THR A 229 14.26 -9.79 -4.98
CA THR A 229 13.48 -10.04 -6.19
C THR A 229 14.23 -9.54 -7.42
N MET A 230 13.78 -9.93 -8.61
CA MET A 230 14.30 -9.36 -9.85
C MET A 230 13.96 -7.87 -9.90
N CYS A 231 14.91 -7.05 -10.33
CA CYS A 231 14.66 -5.63 -10.53
C CYS A 231 13.57 -5.43 -11.59
N ARG A 232 12.55 -4.65 -11.23
CA ARG A 232 11.46 -4.29 -12.14
C ARG A 232 11.82 -2.98 -12.83
N ILE A 233 11.77 -2.99 -14.16
CA ILE A 233 11.84 -1.77 -14.98
C ILE A 233 10.44 -1.15 -14.93
N TYR A 234 10.37 0.11 -14.52
CA TYR A 234 9.14 0.91 -14.46
C TYR A 234 9.21 2.05 -15.45
#